data_AF-A0A352Y356-F1
#
_entry.id   AF-A0A352Y356-F1
#
_cell.length_a   1.000
_cell.length_b   1.000
_cell.length_c   1.000
_cell.angle_alpha   90.00
_cell.angle_beta   90.00
_cell.angle_gamma   90.00
#
_symmetry.space_group_name_H-M   'P 1'
#
loop_
_entity.id
_entity.type
_entity.pdbx_description
1 polymer ?
#
loop_
_entity_poly.entity_id
_entity_poly.type
_entity_poly.pdbx_seq_one_letter_code
_entity_poly.pdbx_strand_id
1 'polypeptide(L)'
;MGFHMLDLVPVILIALVVIGPKALQSLSRNMGKGMGQAKDMKDQVLSELPIEEFTKVTRQIPMSPQQAIQMLLTPSEKEKEPE
;
A
#
# COMPACT_ATOMS: atom_id res chain seq x y z
N MET A 1 -21.78 -21.39 -1.31
CA MET A 1 -22.48 -20.69 -0.22
C MET A 1 -22.01 -19.26 -0.24
N GLY A 2 -22.84 -18.34 -0.77
CA GLY A 2 -22.44 -16.96 -1.03
C GLY A 2 -22.77 -16.06 0.16
N PHE A 3 -21.83 -15.21 0.56
CA PHE A 3 -22.10 -14.15 1.54
C PHE A 3 -23.00 -13.11 0.87
N HIS A 4 -24.27 -13.07 1.26
CA HIS A 4 -25.19 -12.05 0.77
C HIS A 4 -25.03 -10.78 1.59
N MET A 5 -25.02 -9.60 0.98
CA MET A 5 -24.99 -8.32 1.71
C MET A 5 -26.11 -8.21 2.76
N LEU A 6 -27.23 -8.92 2.56
CA LEU A 6 -28.33 -9.00 3.52
C LEU A 6 -27.96 -9.78 4.79
N ASP A 7 -27.06 -10.75 4.71
CA ASP A 7 -26.56 -11.51 5.87
C ASP A 7 -25.62 -10.67 6.75
N LEU A 8 -25.04 -9.60 6.18
CA LEU A 8 -24.24 -8.64 6.93
C LEU A 8 -25.10 -7.71 7.82
N VAL A 9 -26.38 -7.51 7.47
CA VAL A 9 -27.30 -6.64 8.21
C VAL A 9 -27.43 -7.03 9.69
N PRO A 10 -27.71 -8.29 10.07
CA PRO A 10 -27.77 -8.68 11.48
C PRO A 10 -26.43 -8.48 12.20
N VAL A 11 -25.30 -8.71 11.53
CA VAL A 11 -23.96 -8.50 12.11
C VAL A 11 -23.72 -7.02 12.41
N ILE A 12 -24.07 -6.12 11.48
CA ILE A 12 -23.97 -4.67 11.68
C ILE A 12 -24.89 -4.21 12.81
N LEU A 13 -26.10 -4.76 12.91
CA LEU A 13 -27.02 -4.41 14.00
C LEU A 13 -26.46 -4.82 15.36
N ILE A 14 -25.91 -6.02 15.50
CA ILE A 14 -25.28 -6.46 16.75
C ILE A 14 -24.07 -5.57 17.08
N ALA A 15 -23.21 -5.30 16.09
CA ALA A 15 -22.07 -4.41 16.27
C ALA A 15 -22.50 -3.00 16.72
N LEU A 16 -23.59 -2.47 16.15
CA LEU A 16 -24.17 -1.17 16.54
C LEU A 16 -24.77 -1.18 17.94
N VAL A 17 -25.35 -2.28 18.39
CA VAL A 17 -25.86 -2.42 19.76
C VAL A 17 -24.69 -2.43 20.76
N VAL A 18 -23.60 -3.12 20.44
CA VAL A 18 -22.43 -3.23 21.32
C VAL A 18 -21.63 -1.92 21.37
N ILE A 19 -21.34 -1.33 20.20
CA ILE A 19 -20.51 -0.12 20.10
C ILE A 19 -21.35 1.14 20.36
N GLY A 20 -22.62 1.13 19.95
CA GLY A 20 -23.53 2.26 20.01
C GLY A 20 -23.43 3.18 18.78
N PRO A 21 -24.55 3.78 18.34
CA PRO A 21 -24.57 4.64 17.15
C PRO A 21 -23.75 5.93 17.33
N LYS A 22 -23.68 6.47 18.56
CA LYS A 22 -22.89 7.68 18.87
C LYS A 22 -21.39 7.43 18.78
N ALA A 23 -20.91 6.28 19.26
CA ALA A 23 -19.51 5.93 19.18
C ALA A 23 -19.10 5.72 17.72
N LEU A 24 -19.90 5.02 16.90
CA LEU A 24 -19.63 4.89 15.47
C LEU A 24 -19.60 6.24 14.74
N GLN A 25 -20.51 7.16 15.08
CA GLN A 25 -20.50 8.52 14.54
C GLN A 25 -19.21 9.28 14.90
N SER A 26 -18.76 9.19 16.15
CA SER A 26 -17.51 9.83 16.58
C SER A 26 -16.27 9.21 15.94
N LEU A 27 -16.21 7.87 15.86
CA LEU A 27 -15.13 7.12 15.23
C LEU A 27 -15.04 7.44 13.75
N SER A 28 -16.15 7.43 13.02
CA SER A 28 -16.18 7.80 11.59
C SER A 28 -15.77 9.24 11.35
N ARG A 29 -16.18 10.19 12.20
CA ARG A 29 -15.75 11.61 12.10
C ARG A 29 -14.24 11.76 12.32
N ASN A 30 -13.68 11.03 13.29
CA ASN A 30 -12.26 11.10 13.64
C ASN A 30 -11.38 10.33 12.65
N MET A 31 -11.76 9.11 12.28
CA MET A 31 -11.11 8.34 11.22
C MET A 31 -11.20 9.03 9.87
N GLY A 32 -12.34 9.66 9.53
CA GLY A 32 -12.51 10.37 8.27
C GLY A 32 -11.54 11.55 8.13
N LYS A 33 -11.33 12.30 9.22
CA LYS A 33 -10.31 13.37 9.26
C LYS A 33 -8.89 12.80 9.14
N GLY A 34 -8.57 11.75 9.89
CA GLY A 34 -7.25 11.11 9.85
C GLY A 34 -6.93 10.49 8.49
N MET A 35 -7.90 9.83 7.85
CA MET A 35 -7.75 9.26 6.52
C MET A 35 -7.60 10.36 5.45
N GLY A 36 -8.34 11.47 5.58
CA GLY A 36 -8.20 12.64 4.71
C GLY A 36 -6.80 13.24 4.80
N GLN A 37 -6.32 13.51 6.02
CA GLN A 37 -4.96 14.02 6.23
C GLN A 37 -3.88 13.04 5.76
N ALA A 38 -4.06 11.73 6.00
CA ALA A 38 -3.14 10.71 5.51
C ALA A 38 -3.13 10.62 3.98
N LYS A 39 -4.29 10.82 3.33
CA LYS A 39 -4.40 10.88 1.87
C LYS A 39 -3.70 12.12 1.33
N ASP A 40 -3.94 13.29 1.91
CA ASP A 40 -3.33 14.55 1.48
C ASP A 40 -1.80 14.51 1.66
N MET A 41 -1.31 13.96 2.78
CA MET A 41 0.12 13.76 3.01
C MET A 41 0.72 12.74 2.05
N LYS A 42 0.04 11.62 1.79
CA LYS A 42 0.47 10.65 0.78
C LYS A 42 0.53 11.31 -0.60
N ASP A 43 -0.48 12.06 -0.98
CA ASP A 43 -0.57 12.73 -2.28
C ASP A 43 0.51 13.83 -2.41
N GLN A 44 0.83 14.58 -1.34
CA GLN A 44 1.97 15.51 -1.29
C GLN A 44 3.32 14.79 -1.37
N VAL A 45 3.51 13.73 -0.59
CA VAL A 45 4.75 12.92 -0.61
C VAL A 45 4.96 12.29 -1.98
N LEU A 46 3.91 11.79 -2.63
CA LEU A 46 3.98 11.25 -4.00
C LEU A 46 4.18 12.34 -5.07
N SER A 47 3.86 13.60 -4.77
CA SER A 47 4.07 14.73 -5.68
C SER A 47 5.47 15.33 -5.53
N GLU A 48 6.05 15.29 -4.32
CA GLU A 48 7.43 15.73 -4.04
C GLU A 48 8.47 14.62 -4.30
N LEU A 49 8.08 13.35 -4.18
CA LEU A 49 8.89 12.24 -4.64
C LEU A 49 8.67 12.06 -6.16
N PRO A 50 9.68 12.28 -7.01
CA PRO A 50 9.56 12.00 -8.43
C PRO A 50 9.37 10.48 -8.62
N ILE A 51 8.13 10.03 -8.77
CA ILE A 51 7.79 8.62 -9.03
C ILE A 51 8.45 8.10 -10.32
N GLU A 52 8.87 9.01 -11.19
CA GLU A 52 9.71 8.73 -12.36
C GLU A 52 11.08 8.13 -11.98
N GLU A 53 11.64 8.47 -10.81
CA GLU A 53 12.92 7.91 -10.35
C GLU A 53 12.76 6.57 -9.62
N PHE A 54 11.67 6.37 -8.86
CA PHE A 54 11.38 5.06 -8.25
C PHE A 54 11.04 3.99 -9.30
N THR A 55 10.41 4.37 -10.42
CA THR A 55 10.19 3.45 -11.54
C THR A 55 11.50 3.06 -12.22
N LYS A 56 12.49 3.95 -12.25
CA LYS A 56 13.80 3.67 -12.83
C LYS A 56 14.67 2.80 -11.92
N VAL A 57 14.59 3.01 -10.60
CA VAL A 57 15.30 2.21 -9.58
C VAL A 57 14.62 0.85 -9.33
N THR A 58 13.28 0.78 -9.27
CA THR A 58 12.54 -0.50 -9.14
C THR A 58 12.77 -1.42 -10.33
N ARG A 59 13.06 -0.87 -11.53
CA ARG A 59 13.44 -1.67 -12.70
C ARG A 59 14.81 -2.37 -12.54
N GLN A 60 15.63 -1.93 -11.59
CA GLN A 60 16.94 -2.50 -11.31
C GLN A 60 16.96 -3.39 -10.06
N ILE A 61 15.85 -3.47 -9.32
CA ILE A 61 15.77 -4.35 -8.15
C ILE A 61 15.09 -5.66 -8.59
N PRO A 62 15.77 -6.81 -8.45
CA PRO A 62 15.24 -8.10 -8.85
C PRO A 62 13.90 -8.38 -8.14
N MET A 63 12.84 -8.58 -8.92
CA MET A 63 11.47 -8.82 -8.46
C MET A 63 11.28 -10.22 -7.85
N SER A 64 12.35 -11.02 -7.79
CA SER A 64 12.37 -12.30 -7.08
C SER A 64 13.75 -12.59 -6.46
N PRO A 65 13.78 -13.35 -5.34
CA PRO A 65 15.04 -13.79 -4.73
C PRO A 65 15.94 -14.57 -5.70
N GLN A 66 15.35 -15.30 -6.66
CA GLN A 66 16.11 -16.03 -7.67
C GLN A 66 16.86 -15.09 -8.62
N GLN A 67 16.27 -13.93 -8.98
CA GLN A 67 16.91 -12.93 -9.83
C GLN A 67 18.06 -12.21 -9.10
N ALA A 68 17.92 -11.97 -7.79
CA ALA A 68 19.00 -11.41 -6.97
C ALA A 68 20.21 -12.35 -6.92
N ILE A 69 19.95 -13.65 -6.76
CA ILE A 69 21.01 -14.67 -6.78
C ILE A 69 21.68 -14.72 -8.15
N GLN A 70 20.95 -14.63 -9.27
CA GLN A 70 21.57 -14.59 -10.59
C GLN A 70 22.43 -13.33 -10.83
N MET A 71 22.01 -12.16 -10.32
CA MET A 71 22.84 -10.94 -10.38
C MET A 71 24.09 -11.04 -9.49
N LEU A 72 24.01 -11.69 -8.33
CA LEU A 72 25.16 -11.94 -7.45
C LEU A 72 26.10 -13.02 -7.98
N LEU A 73 25.58 -13.99 -8.72
CA LEU A 73 26.34 -15.09 -9.34
C LEU A 73 26.88 -14.74 -10.74
N THR A 74 26.53 -13.57 -11.29
CA THR A 74 27.13 -13.07 -12.54
C THR A 74 28.30 -12.17 -12.15
N PRO A 75 29.54 -12.70 -12.02
CA PRO A 75 30.71 -11.86 -11.84
C PRO A 75 30.85 -10.91 -13.04
N SER A 76 31.19 -9.67 -12.73
CA SER A 76 31.62 -8.61 -13.63
C SER A 76 32.20 -9.13 -14.96
N GLU A 77 31.43 -9.03 -16.05
CA GLU A 77 31.96 -9.11 -17.41
C GLU A 77 31.51 -7.88 -18.20
N LYS A 78 31.76 -6.69 -17.62
CA LYS A 78 31.88 -5.43 -18.36
C LYS A 78 32.98 -4.56 -17.75
N GLU A 79 34.17 -5.14 -17.65
CA GLU A 79 35.41 -4.39 -17.65
C GLU A 79 36.19 -4.85 -18.88
N LYS A 80 35.79 -4.33 -20.04
CA LYS A 80 36.66 -4.23 -21.20
C LYS A 80 36.71 -2.76 -21.56
N GLU A 81 37.72 -2.13 -20.96
CA GLU A 81 38.29 -0.82 -21.24
C GLU A 81 38.59 -0.66 -22.75
N PRO A 82 38.56 0.58 -23.31
CA PRO A 82 38.63 0.84 -24.73
C PRO A 82 40.07 0.80 -25.26
N GLU A 83 40.29 0.21 -26.44
CA GLU A 83 41.29 0.60 -27.43
C GLU A 83 40.82 0.18 -28.84
#